data_AF-A0A7X6P7Z9-F1
#
_entry.id   AF-A0A7X6P7Z9-F1
#
_cell.length_a   1.000
_cell.length_b   1.000
_cell.length_c   1.000
_cell.angle_alpha   90.00
_cell.angle_beta   90.00
_cell.angle_gamma   90.00
#
_symmetry.space_group_name_H-M   'P 1'
#
loop_
_entity.id
_entity.type
_entity.pdbx_description
1 polymer ?
#
loop_
_entity_poly.entity_id
_entity_poly.type
_entity_poly.pdbx_seq_one_letter_code
_entity_poly.pdbx_strand_id
1 'polypeptide(L)' 'MKTNDIRKMTTEEMNKKIEELKVELFDLRMKQATGNLDKPHKIDVLRKTIARIKTVLNEKDGSEN' A
#
# COMPACT_ATOMS: atom_id res chain seq x y z
N MET A 1 -4.71 4.66 -6.33
CA MET A 1 -5.84 3.99 -5.67
C MET A 1 -6.71 5.04 -4.98
N LYS A 2 -8.03 5.06 -5.26
CA LYS A 2 -8.98 5.94 -4.55
C LYS A 2 -9.40 5.25 -3.24
N THR A 3 -9.58 6.03 -2.19
CA THR A 3 -9.99 5.56 -0.84
C THR A 3 -11.33 4.81 -0.86
N ASN A 4 -12.23 5.15 -1.78
CA ASN A 4 -13.52 4.48 -1.92
C ASN A 4 -13.39 3.00 -2.34
N ASP A 5 -12.39 2.67 -3.16
CA ASP A 5 -12.17 1.28 -3.59
C ASP A 5 -11.56 0.45 -2.45
N ILE A 6 -10.71 1.08 -1.64
CA ILE A 6 -10.10 0.46 -0.45
C ILE A 6 -11.18 0.13 0.59
N ARG A 7 -12.17 1.01 0.82
CA ARG A 7 -13.25 0.75 1.79
C ARG A 7 -14.15 -0.43 1.42
N LYS A 8 -14.33 -0.68 0.11
CA LYS A 8 -15.13 -1.80 -0.41
C LYS A 8 -14.47 -3.17 -0.27
N MET A 9 -13.15 -3.20 -0.06
CA MET A 9 -12.41 -4.45 0.15
C MET A 9 -12.66 -5.02 1.55
N THR A 10 -12.54 -6.33 1.69
CA THR A 10 -12.57 -7.00 3.00
C THR A 10 -11.26 -6.77 3.75
N THR A 11 -11.27 -6.97 5.07
CA THR A 11 -10.06 -6.86 5.91
C THR A 11 -8.95 -7.82 5.45
N GLU A 12 -9.32 -9.04 5.04
CA GLU A 12 -8.39 -10.03 4.48
C GLU A 12 -7.78 -9.57 3.14
N GLU A 13 -8.59 -9.05 2.23
CA GLU A 13 -8.12 -8.53 0.95
C GLU A 13 -7.19 -7.32 1.14
N MET A 14 -7.50 -6.44 2.10
CA MET A 14 -6.65 -5.31 2.45
C MET A 14 -5.28 -5.77 2.97
N ASN A 15 -5.25 -6.76 3.86
CA ASN A 15 -4.01 -7.33 4.38
C ASN A 15 -3.19 -7.99 3.27
N LYS A 16 -3.83 -8.77 2.39
CA LYS A 16 -3.15 -9.37 1.23
C LYS A 16 -2.57 -8.31 0.31
N LYS A 17 -3.32 -7.23 0.05
CA LYS A 17 -2.85 -6.11 -0.78
C LYS A 17 -1.66 -5.39 -0.14
N ILE A 18 -1.64 -5.22 1.17
CA ILE A 18 -0.50 -4.63 1.88
C ILE A 18 0.77 -5.46 1.66
N GLU A 19 0.68 -6.79 1.75
CA GLU A 19 1.84 -7.67 1.52
C GLU A 19 2.34 -7.61 0.08
N GLU A 20 1.43 -7.64 -0.90
CA GLU A 20 1.79 -7.46 -2.32
C GLU A 20 2.51 -6.12 -2.57
N LEU A 21 1.98 -5.02 -2.03
CA LEU A 21 2.55 -3.68 -2.21
C LEU A 21 3.89 -3.52 -1.47
N LYS A 22 4.12 -4.24 -0.37
CA LYS A 22 5.41 -4.25 0.32
C LYS A 22 6.49 -4.92 -0.52
N VAL A 23 6.17 -6.04 -1.16
CA VAL A 23 7.10 -6.74 -2.06
C VAL A 23 7.44 -5.84 -3.25
N GLU A 24 6.43 -5.23 -3.89
CA GLU A 24 6.68 -4.30 -4.99
C GLU A 24 7.53 -3.08 -4.56
N LEU A 25 7.30 -2.56 -3.35
CA LEU A 25 8.10 -1.48 -2.79
C LEU A 25 9.56 -1.92 -2.53
N PHE A 26 9.77 -3.15 -2.09
CA PHE A 26 11.10 -3.71 -1.89
C PHE A 26 11.86 -3.83 -3.21
N ASP A 27 11.21 -4.37 -4.24
CA ASP A 27 11.79 -4.48 -5.58
C ASP A 27 12.16 -3.12 -6.17
N LEU A 28 11.29 -2.11 -5.99
CA LEU A 28 11.58 -0.74 -6.43
C LEU A 28 12.73 -0.10 -5.65
N ARG A 29 12.87 -0.38 -4.35
CA ARG A 29 14.03 0.07 -3.56
C ARG A 29 15.32 -0.61 -4.00
N MET A 30 15.26 -1.89 -4.35
CA MET A 30 16.41 -2.62 -4.90
C MET A 30 16.80 -2.05 -6.26
N LYS A 31 15.83 -1.75 -7.13
CA LYS A 31 16.06 -1.06 -8.42
C LYS A 31 16.60 0.37 -8.24
N GLN A 32 16.18 1.06 -7.18
CA GLN A 32 16.73 2.36 -6.81
C GLN A 32 18.20 2.26 -6.41
N ALA A 33 18.56 1.24 -5.63
CA ALA A 33 19.94 1.00 -5.20
C ALA A 33 20.86 0.62 -6.37
N THR A 34 20.34 -0.10 -7.38
CA THR A 34 21.10 -0.45 -8.60
C THR A 34 21.18 0.66 -9.64
N GLY A 35 20.58 1.83 -9.38
CA GLY A 35 20.69 3.02 -10.23
C GLY A 35 19.78 3.04 -11.48
N ASN A 36 18.99 1.99 -11.73
CA ASN A 36 18.08 1.89 -12.88
C ASN A 36 16.62 2.16 -12.49
N LEU A 37 16.36 3.29 -11.84
CA LEU A 37 15.01 3.64 -11.41
C LEU A 37 14.31 4.54 -12.42
N ASP A 38 13.57 3.93 -13.35
CA ASP A 38 12.81 4.66 -14.38
C ASP A 38 11.72 5.58 -13.80
N LYS A 39 11.14 5.22 -12.64
CA LYS A 39 9.95 5.87 -12.09
C LYS A 39 10.03 6.09 -10.56
N PRO A 40 10.79 7.09 -10.08
CA PRO A 40 10.92 7.39 -8.66
C PRO A 40 9.60 7.73 -7.96
N HIS A 41 8.65 8.34 -8.69
CA HIS A 41 7.33 8.67 -8.18
C HIS A 41 6.52 7.45 -7.71
N LYS A 42 6.78 6.25 -8.27
CA LYS A 42 6.06 5.04 -7.88
C LYS A 42 6.32 4.66 -6.41
N ILE A 43 7.52 4.91 -5.90
CA ILE A 43 7.87 4.61 -4.50
C ILE A 43 6.98 5.41 -3.54
N ASP A 44 6.80 6.71 -3.82
CA ASP A 44 5.96 7.57 -3.00
C ASP A 44 4.47 7.20 -3.12
N VAL A 45 4.00 6.87 -4.33
CA VAL A 45 2.63 6.38 -4.57
C VAL A 45 2.36 5.08 -3.82
N LEU A 46 3.30 4.13 -3.83
CA LEU A 46 3.19 2.86 -3.11
C LEU A 46 3.14 3.07 -1.60
N ARG A 47 4.05 3.89 -1.05
CA ARG A 47 4.04 4.23 0.40
C ARG A 47 2.72 4.87 0.82
N LYS A 48 2.21 5.84 0.05
CA LYS A 48 0.92 6.48 0.30
C LYS A 48 -0.26 5.52 0.19
N THR A 49 -0.19 4.56 -0.73
CA THR A 49 -1.24 3.55 -0.89
C THR A 49 -1.29 2.60 0.31
N ILE A 50 -0.12 2.10 0.77
CA ILE A 50 -0.04 1.26 1.98
C ILE A 50 -0.58 2.01 3.21
N ALA A 51 -0.20 3.28 3.37
CA ALA A 51 -0.68 4.12 4.47
C ALA A 51 -2.22 4.25 4.46
N ARG A 52 -2.81 4.53 3.29
CA ARG A 52 -4.27 4.64 3.15
C ARG A 52 -5.00 3.34 3.51
N ILE A 53 -4.47 2.18 3.09
CA ILE A 53 -5.08 0.88 3.43
C ILE A 53 -5.01 0.65 4.94
N LYS A 54 -3.87 0.92 5.58
CA LYS A 54 -3.72 0.82 7.04
C LYS A 54 -4.65 1.77 7.80
N THR A 55 -4.83 2.99 7.31
CA THR A 55 -5.79 3.94 7.91
C THR A 55 -7.21 3.40 7.86
N VAL A 56 -7.64 2.84 6.71
CA VAL A 56 -8.98 2.27 6.57
C VAL A 56 -9.16 1.01 7.44
N LEU A 57 -8.12 0.17 7.58
CA LEU A 57 -8.14 -0.95 8.53
C LEU A 57 -8.36 -0.45 9.96
N ASN A 58 -7.60 0.55 10.39
CA ASN A 58 -7.74 1.12 11.73
C ASN A 58 -9.10 1.84 11.93
N GLU A 59 -9.66 2.46 10.89
CA GLU A 59 -11.02 3.01 10.91
C GLU A 59 -12.08 1.91 11.10
N LYS A 60 -11.89 0.72 10.49
CA LYS A 60 -12.78 -0.43 10.67
C LYS A 60 -12.65 -1.03 12.08
N ASP A 61 -11.42 -1.28 12.54
CA ASP A 61 -11.15 -1.84 13.87
C ASP A 61 -11.63 -0.90 15.00
N GLY A 62 -11.47 0.41 14.82
CA GLY A 62 -11.96 1.42 15.76
C GLY A 62 -13.48 1.60 15.77
N SER A 63 -14.20 1.12 14.74
CA SER A 63 -15.66 1.15 14.68
C SER A 63 -16.32 -0.09 15.29
N GLU A 64 -15.56 -1.11 15.66
CA GLU A 64 -16.03 -2.31 16.35
C GLU A 64 -15.97 -2.22 17.89
N ASN A 65 -15.66 -1.05 18.46
CA ASN A 65 -15.70 -0.77 19.92
C ASN A 65 -16.79 0.22 20.31
#